data_AF-A0A4R6VE93-F1
#
_entry.id   AF-A0A4R6VE93-F1
#
_cell.length_a   1.000
_cell.length_b   1.000
_cell.length_c   1.000
_cell.angle_alpha   90.00
_cell.angle_beta   90.00
_cell.angle_gamma   90.00
#
_symmetry.space_group_name_H-M   'P 1'
#
loop_
_entity.id
_entity.type
_entity.pdbx_description
1 polymer ?
#
loop_
_entity_poly.entity_id
_entity_poly.type
_entity_poly.pdbx_seq_one_letter_code
_entity_poly.pdbx_strand_id
1 'polypeptide(L)'
;MSIIATAVPTPWSRGRRRDQEWADIHFREHEVRTLWRAAAVRGGLGEKILSPTGTVWAVPDVTAVHLGPPLRFTIRLRPAQIWEDATSAGRHMANALGVENVRFTQLAPGWIEIQAPAGPIGPDEPVQDAADATPELPPRPTRPLSPAVERALARGHRKPTRR
;
A
#
# COMPACT_ATOMS: atom_id res chain seq x y z
N MET A 1 -66.42 0.95 -10.23
CA MET A 1 -65.59 1.01 -11.45
C MET A 1 -64.13 0.93 -11.01
N SER A 2 -63.48 -0.22 -11.17
CA SER A 2 -62.08 -0.41 -10.80
C SER A 2 -61.22 -0.40 -12.05
N ILE A 3 -60.22 0.48 -12.11
CA ILE A 3 -59.24 0.53 -13.20
C ILE A 3 -58.04 -0.31 -12.77
N ILE A 4 -57.80 -1.42 -13.47
CA ILE A 4 -56.61 -2.26 -13.30
C ILE A 4 -55.47 -1.57 -14.08
N ALA A 5 -54.53 -0.94 -13.38
CA ALA A 5 -53.33 -0.40 -13.98
C ALA A 5 -52.37 -1.56 -14.34
N THR A 6 -52.37 -1.97 -15.61
CA THR A 6 -51.40 -2.93 -16.12
C THR A 6 -50.07 -2.20 -16.31
N ALA A 7 -49.11 -2.41 -15.41
CA ALA A 7 -47.77 -1.85 -15.55
C ALA A 7 -47.07 -2.48 -16.77
N VAL A 8 -46.86 -1.68 -17.82
CA VAL A 8 -46.07 -2.08 -18.99
C VAL A 8 -44.61 -2.20 -18.54
N PRO A 9 -43.96 -3.37 -18.68
CA PRO A 9 -42.55 -3.52 -18.34
C PRO A 9 -41.71 -2.72 -19.34
N THR A 10 -40.98 -1.74 -18.82
CA THR A 10 -40.21 -0.79 -19.62
C THR A 10 -38.86 -1.40 -20.06
N PRO A 11 -38.53 -1.42 -21.37
CA PRO A 11 -37.38 -2.17 -21.91
C PRO A 11 -35.99 -1.56 -21.67
N TRP A 12 -35.89 -0.36 -21.08
CA TRP A 12 -34.64 0.40 -20.87
C TRP A 12 -33.89 0.03 -19.59
N SER A 13 -34.48 -0.78 -18.71
CA SER A 13 -33.87 -1.18 -17.44
C SER A 13 -32.70 -2.17 -17.60
N ARG A 14 -32.63 -2.91 -18.72
CA ARG A 14 -31.54 -3.88 -18.97
C ARG A 14 -30.24 -3.24 -19.45
N GLY A 15 -30.29 -2.08 -20.09
CA GLY A 15 -29.11 -1.33 -20.55
C GLY A 15 -28.33 -0.77 -19.37
N ARG A 16 -29.03 -0.01 -18.51
CA ARG A 16 -28.42 0.62 -17.32
C ARG A 16 -27.74 -0.36 -16.37
N ARG A 17 -28.29 -1.57 -16.22
CA ARG A 17 -27.67 -2.59 -15.37
C ARG A 17 -26.32 -3.04 -15.92
N ARG A 18 -26.21 -3.28 -17.24
CA ARG A 18 -24.92 -3.63 -17.85
C ARG A 18 -23.94 -2.47 -17.75
N ASP A 19 -24.38 -1.25 -18.03
CA ASP A 19 -23.51 -0.08 -17.97
C ASP A 19 -22.95 0.12 -16.56
N GLN A 20 -23.77 -0.11 -15.53
CA GLN A 20 -23.32 -0.12 -14.14
C GLN A 20 -22.34 -1.26 -13.86
N GLU A 21 -22.63 -2.49 -14.28
CA GLU A 21 -21.73 -3.63 -14.12
C GLU A 21 -20.37 -3.39 -14.80
N TRP A 22 -20.35 -2.79 -16.00
CA TRP A 22 -19.13 -2.41 -16.71
C TRP A 22 -18.36 -1.30 -15.98
N ALA A 23 -19.06 -0.27 -15.49
CA ALA A 23 -18.45 0.80 -14.70
C ALA A 23 -17.80 0.25 -13.42
N ASP A 24 -18.48 -0.66 -12.73
CA ASP A 24 -17.98 -1.30 -11.51
C ASP A 24 -16.73 -2.16 -11.78
N ILE A 25 -16.71 -2.90 -12.90
CA ILE A 25 -15.53 -3.67 -13.33
C ILE A 25 -14.35 -2.73 -13.60
N HIS A 26 -14.54 -1.69 -14.40
CA HIS A 26 -13.47 -0.74 -14.73
C HIS A 26 -12.97 0.02 -13.51
N PHE A 27 -13.87 0.38 -12.59
CA PHE A 27 -13.50 0.99 -11.32
C PHE A 27 -12.58 0.07 -10.52
N ARG A 28 -12.95 -1.19 -10.34
CA ARG A 28 -12.14 -2.17 -9.60
C ARG A 28 -10.79 -2.45 -10.28
N GLU A 29 -10.75 -2.54 -11.61
CA GLU A 29 -9.48 -2.66 -12.32
C GLU A 29 -8.58 -1.43 -12.10
N HIS A 30 -9.17 -0.23 -12.09
CA HIS A 30 -8.43 1.00 -11.83
C HIS A 30 -7.87 1.04 -10.41
N GLU A 31 -8.62 0.57 -9.41
CA GLU A 31 -8.13 0.41 -8.04
C GLU A 31 -6.92 -0.52 -7.99
N VAL A 32 -7.00 -1.70 -8.62
CA VAL A 32 -5.87 -2.65 -8.68
C VAL A 32 -4.63 -2.01 -9.30
N ARG A 33 -4.78 -1.27 -10.41
CA ARG A 33 -3.66 -0.55 -11.05
C ARG A 33 -3.07 0.53 -10.13
N THR A 34 -3.91 1.23 -9.40
CA THR A 34 -3.49 2.29 -8.46
C THR A 34 -2.73 1.70 -7.27
N LEU A 35 -3.25 0.63 -6.67
CA LEU A 35 -2.59 -0.11 -5.58
C LEU A 35 -1.24 -0.68 -6.03
N TRP A 36 -1.21 -1.31 -7.21
CA TRP A 36 0.03 -1.80 -7.80
C TRP A 36 1.07 -0.69 -7.95
N ARG A 37 0.68 0.47 -8.49
CA ARG A 37 1.61 1.59 -8.67
C ARG A 37 2.20 2.06 -7.34
N ALA A 38 1.36 2.20 -6.31
CA ALA A 38 1.82 2.60 -4.98
C ALA A 38 2.78 1.56 -4.37
N ALA A 39 2.44 0.28 -4.49
CA ALA A 39 3.28 -0.82 -4.02
C ALA A 39 4.61 -0.92 -4.76
N ALA A 40 4.61 -0.80 -6.09
CA ALA A 40 5.81 -0.88 -6.92
C ALA A 40 6.79 0.26 -6.60
N VAL A 41 6.29 1.49 -6.35
CA VAL A 41 7.14 2.60 -5.90
C VAL A 41 7.74 2.31 -4.52
N ARG A 42 6.92 1.85 -3.56
CA ARG A 42 7.40 1.54 -2.20
C ARG A 42 8.37 0.35 -2.17
N GLY A 43 8.17 -0.63 -3.04
CA GLY A 43 8.99 -1.83 -3.18
C GLY A 43 10.22 -1.67 -4.06
N GLY A 44 10.54 -0.45 -4.51
CA GLY A 44 11.77 -0.19 -5.29
C GLY A 44 11.71 -0.58 -6.77
N LEU A 45 10.56 -1.04 -7.28
CA LEU A 45 10.33 -1.33 -8.70
C LEU A 45 10.06 -0.07 -9.54
N GLY A 46 9.86 1.08 -8.90
CA GLY A 46 9.68 2.37 -9.56
C GLY A 46 11.01 3.04 -9.89
N GLU A 47 11.15 3.54 -11.11
CA GLU A 47 12.21 4.46 -11.50
C GLU A 47 11.67 5.88 -11.56
N LYS A 48 12.41 6.84 -10.99
CA LYS A 48 12.05 8.24 -11.05
C LYS A 48 12.51 8.83 -12.39
N ILE A 49 11.58 9.18 -13.27
CA ILE A 49 11.87 9.74 -14.59
C ILE A 49 11.44 11.20 -14.68
N LEU A 50 12.24 12.02 -15.36
CA LEU A 50 11.90 13.41 -15.64
C LEU A 50 11.00 13.49 -16.87
N SER A 51 9.81 14.06 -16.71
CA SER A 51 8.88 14.36 -17.81
C SER A 51 8.75 15.88 -17.98
N PRO A 52 8.25 16.37 -19.13
CA PRO A 52 8.02 17.80 -19.35
C PRO A 52 7.09 18.45 -18.29
N THR A 53 6.18 17.66 -17.71
CA THR A 53 5.22 18.11 -16.68
C THR A 53 5.75 17.97 -15.25
N GLY A 54 6.98 17.50 -15.07
CA GLY A 54 7.60 17.27 -13.76
C GLY A 54 8.11 15.86 -13.59
N THR A 55 8.48 15.51 -12.36
CA THR A 55 9.04 14.18 -12.08
C THR A 55 7.94 13.16 -11.83
N VAL A 56 7.99 12.03 -12.54
CA VAL A 56 7.02 10.93 -12.39
C VAL A 56 7.73 9.61 -12.10
N TRP A 57 7.00 8.66 -11.50
CA TRP A 57 7.49 7.31 -11.30
C TRP A 57 7.04 6.40 -12.44
N ALA A 58 8.00 5.79 -13.11
CA ALA A 58 7.80 4.73 -14.09
C ALA A 58 7.87 3.37 -13.38
N VAL A 59 6.75 2.65 -13.37
CA VAL A 59 6.59 1.33 -12.74
C VAL A 59 6.31 0.27 -13.83
N PRO A 60 6.46 -1.03 -13.53
CA PRO A 60 5.99 -2.08 -14.43
C PRO A 60 4.49 -1.91 -14.71
N ASP A 61 4.07 -2.23 -15.93
CA ASP A 61 2.69 -1.98 -16.36
C ASP A 61 1.79 -3.18 -16.09
N VAL A 62 0.53 -2.92 -15.71
CA VAL A 62 -0.49 -3.96 -15.50
C VAL A 62 -1.25 -4.17 -16.79
N THR A 63 -0.96 -5.30 -17.44
CA THR A 63 -1.43 -5.62 -18.78
C THR A 63 -2.79 -6.32 -18.81
N ALA A 64 -3.07 -7.13 -17.78
CA ALA A 64 -4.34 -7.85 -17.65
C ALA A 64 -4.74 -7.92 -16.18
N VAL A 65 -6.04 -7.77 -15.91
CA VAL A 65 -6.63 -7.92 -14.58
C VAL A 65 -7.79 -8.92 -14.68
N HIS A 66 -7.78 -9.91 -13.81
CA HIS A 66 -8.85 -10.90 -13.65
C HIS A 66 -9.44 -10.72 -12.26
N LEU A 67 -10.56 -10.01 -12.23
CA LEU A 67 -11.34 -9.80 -11.02
C LEU A 67 -12.08 -11.09 -10.67
N GLY A 68 -11.81 -11.62 -9.48
CA GLY A 68 -12.40 -12.85 -8.98
C GLY A 68 -11.58 -13.38 -7.81
N PRO A 69 -12.05 -14.40 -7.09
CA PRO A 69 -11.24 -15.14 -6.14
C PRO A 69 -10.51 -16.30 -6.86
N PRO A 70 -9.16 -16.37 -6.85
CA PRO A 70 -8.20 -15.35 -6.38
C PRO A 70 -8.08 -14.18 -7.38
N LEU A 71 -7.73 -12.99 -6.86
CA LEU A 71 -7.44 -11.84 -7.71
C LEU A 71 -6.16 -12.15 -8.47
N ARG A 72 -6.19 -12.03 -9.80
CA ARG A 72 -5.03 -12.27 -10.64
C ARG A 72 -4.79 -11.09 -11.54
N PHE A 73 -3.54 -10.67 -11.69
CA PHE A 73 -3.18 -9.66 -12.68
C PHE A 73 -1.78 -9.92 -13.20
N THR A 74 -1.55 -9.54 -14.45
CA THR A 74 -0.27 -9.76 -15.14
C THR A 74 0.45 -8.44 -15.29
N ILE A 75 1.72 -8.43 -14.88
CA ILE A 75 2.62 -7.30 -15.07
C ILE A 75 3.64 -7.59 -16.16
N ARG A 76 4.06 -6.53 -16.84
CA ARG A 76 5.22 -6.54 -17.72
C ARG A 76 6.33 -5.73 -17.09
N LEU A 77 7.45 -6.39 -16.81
CA LEU A 77 8.66 -5.75 -16.31
C LEU A 77 9.23 -4.77 -17.33
N ARG A 78 9.83 -3.70 -16.81
CA ARG A 78 10.53 -2.73 -17.65
C ARG A 78 11.86 -3.29 -18.14
N PRO A 79 12.45 -2.72 -19.20
CA PRO A 79 13.80 -3.07 -19.60
C PRO A 79 14.77 -2.94 -18.42
N ALA A 80 15.71 -3.87 -18.31
CA ALA A 80 16.69 -4.02 -17.21
C ALA A 80 16.14 -4.53 -15.85
N GLN A 81 14.83 -4.68 -15.68
CA GLN A 81 14.28 -5.33 -14.48
C GLN A 81 14.26 -6.84 -14.64
N ILE A 82 14.54 -7.54 -13.54
CA ILE A 82 14.55 -9.00 -13.48
C ILE A 82 13.48 -9.53 -12.53
N TRP A 83 13.33 -10.85 -12.53
CA TRP A 83 12.35 -11.56 -11.69
C TRP A 83 12.56 -11.28 -10.21
N GLU A 84 13.82 -11.23 -9.77
CA GLU A 84 14.23 -11.00 -8.40
C GLU A 84 13.76 -9.63 -7.90
N ASP A 85 13.88 -8.59 -8.72
CA ASP A 85 13.38 -7.25 -8.40
C ASP A 85 11.87 -7.30 -8.11
N ALA A 86 11.11 -8.02 -8.95
CA ALA A 86 9.67 -8.16 -8.82
C ALA A 86 9.28 -8.86 -7.51
N THR A 87 9.95 -9.98 -7.21
CA THR A 87 9.67 -10.76 -6.00
C THR A 87 10.06 -10.02 -4.71
N SER A 88 11.12 -9.20 -4.74
CA SER A 88 11.53 -8.39 -3.58
C SER A 88 10.47 -7.35 -3.18
N ALA A 89 9.69 -6.84 -4.14
CA ALA A 89 8.56 -5.95 -3.88
C ALA A 89 7.32 -6.67 -3.33
N GLY A 90 7.33 -8.01 -3.30
CA GLY A 90 6.17 -8.83 -2.94
C GLY A 90 5.53 -8.50 -1.61
N ARG A 91 6.35 -8.23 -0.58
CA ARG A 91 5.85 -7.82 0.74
C ARG A 91 5.12 -6.49 0.70
N HIS A 92 5.63 -5.51 -0.04
CA HIS A 92 4.98 -4.21 -0.20
C HIS A 92 3.66 -4.32 -0.97
N MET A 93 3.61 -5.24 -1.95
CA MET A 93 2.38 -5.52 -2.68
C MET A 93 1.32 -6.21 -1.81
N ALA A 94 1.71 -7.22 -1.03
CA ALA A 94 0.83 -7.90 -0.09
C ALA A 94 0.20 -6.89 0.89
N ASN A 95 1.04 -6.03 1.49
CA ASN A 95 0.59 -4.96 2.39
C ASN A 95 -0.35 -3.96 1.70
N ALA A 96 -0.08 -3.56 0.45
CA ALA A 96 -0.93 -2.63 -0.28
C ALA A 96 -2.30 -3.23 -0.65
N LEU A 97 -2.36 -4.55 -0.83
CA LEU A 97 -3.58 -5.29 -1.11
C LEU A 97 -4.32 -5.74 0.15
N GLY A 98 -3.80 -5.48 1.36
CA GLY A 98 -4.39 -5.97 2.60
C GLY A 98 -4.39 -7.49 2.73
N VAL A 99 -3.46 -8.19 2.06
CA VAL A 99 -3.33 -9.65 2.12
C VAL A 99 -2.03 -10.04 2.81
N GLU A 100 -2.01 -11.20 3.45
CA GLU A 100 -0.82 -11.70 4.13
C GLU A 100 0.31 -12.01 3.15
N ASN A 101 -0.02 -12.64 2.02
CA ASN A 101 0.94 -13.07 1.02
C ASN A 101 0.35 -12.94 -0.39
N VAL A 102 1.22 -12.66 -1.35
CA VAL A 102 0.93 -12.75 -2.80
C VAL A 102 1.82 -13.80 -3.43
N ARG A 103 1.29 -14.52 -4.42
CA ARG A 103 2.07 -15.48 -5.20
C ARG A 103 2.50 -14.83 -6.51
N PHE A 104 3.78 -14.93 -6.81
CA PHE A 104 4.35 -14.57 -8.10
C PHE A 104 4.56 -15.83 -8.93
N THR A 105 4.16 -15.79 -10.20
CA THR A 105 4.43 -16.86 -11.17
C THR A 105 5.02 -16.25 -12.43
N GLN A 106 6.19 -16.71 -12.84
CA GLN A 106 6.79 -16.27 -14.10
C GLN A 106 6.09 -16.95 -15.28
N LEU A 107 5.51 -16.15 -16.18
CA LEU A 107 4.85 -16.67 -17.38
C LEU A 107 5.83 -16.78 -18.55
N ALA A 108 6.71 -15.78 -18.68
CA ALA A 108 7.76 -15.69 -19.68
C ALA A 108 8.83 -14.68 -19.18
N PRO A 109 10.00 -14.58 -19.83
CA PRO A 109 10.97 -13.53 -19.52
C PRO A 109 10.33 -12.13 -19.57
N GLY A 110 10.35 -11.40 -18.45
CA GLY A 110 9.73 -10.08 -18.31
C GLY A 110 8.21 -10.07 -18.07
N TRP A 111 7.55 -11.23 -17.99
CA TRP A 111 6.10 -11.35 -17.76
C TRP A 111 5.80 -12.14 -16.50
N ILE A 112 5.03 -11.54 -15.60
CA ILE A 112 4.77 -12.10 -14.27
C ILE A 112 3.28 -12.02 -13.98
N GLU A 113 2.70 -13.15 -13.58
CA GLU A 113 1.38 -13.19 -12.97
C GLU A 113 1.51 -13.03 -11.46
N ILE A 114 0.69 -12.16 -10.90
CA ILE A 114 0.54 -11.96 -9.46
C ILE A 114 -0.84 -12.45 -9.07
N GLN A 115 -0.87 -13.34 -8.09
CA GLN A 115 -2.10 -13.87 -7.53
C GLN A 115 -2.20 -13.45 -6.06
N ALA A 116 -3.30 -12.79 -5.70
CA ALA A 116 -3.65 -12.48 -4.32
C ALA A 116 -4.84 -13.37 -3.91
N PRO A 117 -4.80 -13.99 -2.71
CA PRO A 117 -5.94 -14.73 -2.19
C PRO A 117 -7.17 -13.82 -2.10
N ALA A 118 -8.35 -14.42 -2.06
CA ALA A 118 -9.61 -13.70 -1.90
C ALA A 118 -9.67 -13.05 -0.50
N GLY A 119 -9.05 -11.87 -0.37
CA GLY A 119 -9.14 -10.96 0.75
C GLY A 119 -9.74 -9.63 0.28
N PRO A 120 -10.19 -8.77 1.21
CA PRO A 120 -10.89 -7.54 0.84
C PRO A 120 -9.98 -6.63 -0.02
N ILE A 121 -10.41 -6.39 -1.26
CA ILE A 121 -9.91 -5.29 -2.09
C ILE A 121 -10.85 -4.12 -1.78
N GLY A 122 -10.54 -3.37 -0.73
CA GLY A 122 -11.30 -2.20 -0.31
C GLY A 122 -10.64 -1.55 0.89
N PRO A 123 -10.70 -0.20 1.01
CA PRO A 123 -10.28 0.51 2.22
C PRO A 123 -11.34 0.31 3.30
N ASP A 124 -11.38 -0.87 3.91
CA ASP A 124 -12.22 -1.17 5.08
C ASP A 124 -11.36 -1.53 6.30
N GLU A 125 -10.24 -0.82 6.45
CA GLU A 125 -9.81 -0.43 7.78
C GLU A 125 -9.86 1.11 7.85
N PRO A 126 -10.64 1.69 8.79
CA PRO A 126 -10.32 3.05 9.20
C PRO A 126 -8.84 3.04 9.56
N VAL A 127 -8.13 4.09 9.15
CA VAL A 127 -6.97 4.55 9.91
C VAL A 127 -7.42 4.47 11.36
N GLN A 128 -6.91 3.50 12.11
CA GLN A 128 -7.00 3.56 13.55
C GLN A 128 -6.38 4.92 13.84
N ASP A 129 -7.25 5.87 14.19
CA ASP A 129 -6.84 7.01 14.94
C ASP A 129 -5.86 6.45 15.96
N ALA A 130 -4.65 7.00 15.94
CA ALA A 130 -3.74 6.93 17.06
C ALA A 130 -4.41 7.67 18.23
N ALA A 131 -5.56 7.17 18.67
CA ALA A 131 -6.13 7.40 19.96
C ALA A 131 -5.33 6.49 20.89
N ASP A 132 -4.36 7.13 21.54
CA ASP A 132 -3.95 6.78 22.89
C ASP A 132 -3.04 5.57 23.07
N ALA A 133 -1.97 5.51 22.28
CA ALA A 133 -0.72 4.95 22.76
C ALA A 133 0.28 6.09 22.96
N THR A 134 0.16 6.78 24.10
CA THR A 134 1.35 7.38 24.73
C THR A 134 2.42 6.29 24.72
N PRO A 135 3.61 6.51 24.15
CA PRO A 135 4.68 5.54 24.30
C PRO A 135 5.03 5.52 25.79
N GLU A 136 4.47 4.54 26.51
CA GLU A 136 4.90 4.23 27.87
C GLU A 136 6.34 3.72 27.74
N LEU A 137 7.28 4.65 27.84
CA LEU A 137 8.69 4.36 28.02
C LEU A 137 8.79 3.31 29.14
N PRO A 138 9.58 2.24 28.97
CA PRO A 138 9.88 1.38 30.10
C PRO A 138 10.45 2.26 31.22
N PRO A 139 10.03 2.07 32.49
CA PRO A 139 10.56 2.86 33.59
C PRO A 139 12.08 2.75 33.54
N ARG A 140 12.75 3.90 33.44
CA ARG A 140 14.21 3.97 33.52
C ARG A 140 14.62 3.26 34.82
N PRO A 141 15.59 2.33 34.80
CA PRO A 141 16.17 1.88 36.05
C PRO A 141 16.78 3.11 36.72
N THR A 142 16.21 3.54 37.84
CA THR A 142 16.78 4.52 38.74
C THR A 142 18.04 3.89 39.33
N ARG A 143 19.14 3.98 38.60
CA ARG A 143 20.46 3.65 39.12
C ARG A 143 20.74 4.69 40.20
N PRO A 144 20.90 4.32 41.48
CA PRO A 144 21.31 5.29 42.48
C PRO A 144 22.67 5.86 42.06
N LEU A 145 22.78 7.18 42.02
CA LEU A 145 24.05 7.86 41.79
C LEU A 145 25.04 7.37 42.86
N SER A 146 26.18 6.82 42.42
CA SER A 146 27.23 6.46 43.35
C SER A 146 27.68 7.70 44.14
N PRO A 147 28.00 7.57 45.45
CA PRO A 147 28.44 8.68 46.30
C PRO A 147 29.76 9.35 45.82
N ALA A 148 30.42 8.76 44.82
CA ALA A 148 31.58 9.33 44.14
C ALA A 148 31.24 10.54 43.23
N VAL A 149 30.04 10.58 42.63
CA VAL A 149 29.64 11.67 41.71
C VAL A 149 29.20 12.92 42.49
N GLU A 150 28.55 12.72 43.64
CA GLU A 150 28.11 13.82 44.52
C GLU A 150 29.32 14.59 45.12
N ARG A 151 30.42 13.87 45.41
CA ARG A 151 31.68 14.47 45.89
C ARG A 151 32.48 15.23 44.83
N ALA A 152 32.16 15.05 43.55
CA ALA A 152 32.81 15.76 42.44
C ALA A 152 32.15 17.11 42.15
N LEU A 153 30.82 17.24 42.33
CA LEU A 153 30.11 18.51 42.16
C LEU A 153 30.39 19.52 43.29
N ALA A 154 30.67 19.06 44.51
CA ALA A 154 30.90 19.93 45.67
C ALA A 154 32.29 20.63 45.68
N ARG A 155 33.20 20.33 44.73
CA ARG A 155 34.60 20.84 44.74
C ARG A 155 34.97 21.72 43.53
N GLY A 156 33.98 22.26 42.81
CA GLY A 156 34.18 23.08 41.62
C GLY A 156 34.08 24.61 41.82
N HIS A 157 34.47 25.16 42.96
CA HIS A 157 34.65 26.61 43.12
C HIS A 157 36.11 26.92 43.48
N ARG A 158 36.86 27.41 42.49
CA ARG A 158 37.94 28.42 42.64
C ARG A 158 38.42 28.87 41.26
N LYS A 159 37.97 30.05 40.81
CA LYS A 159 38.64 30.80 39.73
C LYS A 159 39.99 31.30 40.27
N PRO A 160 41.11 31.11 39.56
CA PRO A 160 42.38 31.71 39.93
C PRO A 160 42.44 33.17 39.47
N THR A 161 42.74 34.05 40.41
CA THR A 161 43.17 35.43 40.20
C THR A 161 44.60 35.43 39.63
N ARG A 162 44.82 36.09 38.49
CA ARG A 162 46.14 36.61 38.06
C ARG A 162 45.87 37.91 37.28
N ARG A 163 46.28 39.06 37.83
CA ARG A 163 47.61 39.72 37.79
C ARG A 163 47.86 40.39 36.44
#